data_AF-A0A0B6ZCF8-F1
#
_entry.id   AF-A0A0B6ZCF8-F1
#
_cell.length_a   1.000
_cell.length_b   1.000
_cell.length_c   1.000
_cell.angle_alpha   90.00
_cell.angle_beta   90.00
_cell.angle_gamma   90.00
#
_symmetry.space_group_name_H-M   'P 1'
#
loop_
_entity.id
_entity.type
_entity.pdbx_description
1 polymer ?
#
loop_
_entity_poly.entity_id
_entity_poly.type
_entity_poly.pdbx_seq_one_letter_code
_entity_poly.pdbx_strand_id
1 'polypeptide(L)'
;MKVSHWIILITCLLAIQVTCSRRRRRSTCATHPRLRDKWHFLEDSKRVFVRVRTHQIIYKHGSVKYIKYKCVENRGNIYLLKKRKYKENLDGVLCIGFSFVADHPKAEYVILRLIGQGDGSHLLSPVLMSPEAKLSIDNTCDLQGEFMETSVSHITSAFIRRALPGCKFSQQIQGRWNFTYQHAKMLEIWQRNATLHLMSGQNITFSCDKRDGHVFVFRAKEFVSKYEDAIMCAEFTPLTDDLFYTFQLSRHNSGNLLDGQLKSVSSSKPVYVHIDCDWIGSPARPEYLYP
;
A
#
# COMPACT_ATOMS: atom_id res chain seq x y z
N MET A 1 -25.49 60.87 12.67
CA MET A 1 -24.21 60.13 12.79
C MET A 1 -24.42 58.63 13.11
N LYS A 2 -25.15 57.87 12.27
CA LYS A 2 -25.37 56.42 12.50
C LYS A 2 -25.04 55.55 11.30
N VAL A 3 -25.10 56.08 10.07
CA VAL A 3 -24.93 55.31 8.83
C VAL A 3 -23.49 54.83 8.62
N SER A 4 -22.47 55.63 8.97
CA SER A 4 -21.06 55.26 8.77
C SER A 4 -20.61 54.07 9.62
N HIS A 5 -21.18 53.86 10.81
CA HIS A 5 -20.83 52.70 11.64
C HIS A 5 -21.41 51.39 11.10
N TRP A 6 -22.61 51.41 10.52
CA TRP A 6 -23.20 50.22 9.90
C TRP A 6 -22.43 49.80 8.64
N ILE A 7 -21.97 50.75 7.84
CA ILE A 7 -21.18 50.47 6.63
C ILE A 7 -19.84 49.83 7.00
N ILE A 8 -19.16 50.32 8.03
CA ILE A 8 -17.89 49.75 8.53
C ILE A 8 -18.11 48.33 9.09
N LEU A 9 -19.22 48.10 9.80
CA LEU A 9 -19.53 46.78 10.35
C LEU A 9 -19.80 45.75 9.24
N ILE A 10 -20.52 46.17 8.19
CA ILE A 10 -20.82 45.32 7.02
C ILE A 10 -19.54 45.02 6.22
N THR A 11 -18.67 46.00 6.00
CA THR A 11 -17.40 45.77 5.31
C THR A 11 -16.43 44.91 6.12
N CYS A 12 -16.38 45.05 7.45
CA CYS A 12 -15.63 44.15 8.32
C CYS A 12 -16.21 42.72 8.30
N LEU A 13 -17.53 42.55 8.35
CA LEU A 13 -18.17 41.22 8.28
C LEU A 13 -17.93 40.53 6.93
N LEU A 14 -17.97 41.26 5.82
CA LEU A 14 -17.63 40.75 4.50
C LEU A 14 -16.14 40.37 4.40
N ALA A 15 -15.24 41.17 4.96
CA ALA A 15 -13.81 40.86 5.00
C ALA A 15 -13.50 39.59 5.84
N ILE A 16 -14.25 39.36 6.93
CA ILE A 16 -14.13 38.16 7.77
C ILE A 16 -14.68 36.92 7.03
N GLN A 17 -15.80 37.02 6.31
CA GLN A 17 -16.31 35.90 5.49
C GLN A 17 -15.36 35.53 4.34
N VAL A 18 -14.70 36.51 3.72
CA VAL A 18 -13.70 36.28 2.66
C VAL A 18 -12.43 35.61 3.21
N THR A 19 -12.05 35.91 4.46
CA THR A 19 -10.86 35.31 5.10
C THR A 19 -11.13 33.97 5.78
N CYS A 20 -12.36 33.68 6.24
CA CYS A 20 -12.69 32.44 6.94
C CYS A 20 -13.16 31.27 6.06
N SER A 21 -13.40 31.44 4.74
CA SER A 21 -13.96 30.34 3.92
C SER A 21 -12.94 29.39 3.29
N ARG A 22 -11.62 29.59 3.48
CA ARG A 22 -10.60 28.60 3.06
C ARG A 22 -10.43 27.47 4.08
N ARG A 23 -11.52 26.80 4.45
CA ARG A 23 -11.42 25.41 4.95
C ARG A 23 -10.83 24.59 3.80
N ARG A 24 -9.52 24.36 3.82
CA ARG A 24 -8.84 23.42 2.92
C ARG A 24 -9.58 22.07 3.04
N ARG A 25 -10.46 21.76 2.09
CA ARG A 25 -11.04 20.42 1.93
C ARG A 25 -9.86 19.43 1.99
N ARG A 26 -9.79 18.62 3.05
CA ARG A 26 -8.87 17.49 3.09
C ARG A 26 -9.20 16.65 1.86
N SER A 27 -8.19 16.29 1.07
CA SER A 27 -8.40 15.45 -0.11
C SER A 27 -9.01 14.15 0.38
N THR A 28 -10.19 13.81 -0.12
CA THR A 28 -10.89 12.55 0.16
C THR A 28 -10.31 11.40 -0.66
N CYS A 29 -9.48 11.68 -1.67
CA CYS A 29 -8.88 10.62 -2.47
C CYS A 29 -8.01 9.71 -1.60
N ALA A 30 -8.35 8.41 -1.60
CA ALA A 30 -7.57 7.36 -1.00
C ALA A 30 -7.19 6.30 -2.04
N THR A 31 -5.92 5.93 -2.08
CA THR A 31 -5.45 4.80 -2.89
C THR A 31 -5.96 3.49 -2.34
N HIS A 32 -6.31 2.57 -3.24
CA HIS A 32 -6.76 1.25 -2.88
C HIS A 32 -5.70 0.53 -2.01
N PRO A 33 -6.07 -0.11 -0.89
CA PRO A 33 -5.13 -0.81 0.01
C PRO A 33 -4.16 -1.74 -0.72
N ARG A 34 -4.66 -2.54 -1.67
CA ARG A 34 -3.85 -3.44 -2.54
C ARG A 34 -2.66 -2.75 -3.24
N LEU A 35 -2.79 -1.48 -3.60
CA LEU A 35 -1.72 -0.73 -4.26
C LEU A 35 -0.73 -0.13 -3.29
N ARG A 36 -1.04 -0.03 -1.99
CA ARG A 36 -0.15 0.58 -0.99
C ARG A 36 1.10 -0.28 -0.85
N ASP A 37 2.22 0.36 -0.48
CA ASP A 37 3.60 -0.16 -0.36
C ASP A 37 4.53 0.26 -1.51
N LYS A 38 5.75 -0.29 -1.52
CA LYS A 38 6.84 0.01 -2.43
C LYS A 38 6.82 -0.96 -3.62
N TRP A 39 6.98 -0.39 -4.80
CA TRP A 39 6.93 -1.04 -6.10
C TRP A 39 8.18 -0.69 -6.90
N HIS A 40 8.76 -1.68 -7.55
CA HIS A 40 9.85 -1.52 -8.51
C HIS A 40 9.33 -1.72 -9.93
N PHE A 41 9.78 -0.87 -10.85
CA PHE A 41 9.64 -1.12 -12.27
C PHE A 41 10.52 -2.32 -12.66
N LEU A 42 10.02 -3.18 -13.54
CA LEU A 42 10.74 -4.39 -13.93
C LEU A 42 11.97 -4.10 -14.78
N GLU A 43 11.90 -3.08 -15.62
CA GLU A 43 12.95 -2.70 -16.58
C GLU A 43 13.98 -1.74 -15.97
N ASP A 44 13.69 -1.16 -14.79
CA ASP A 44 14.60 -0.21 -14.14
C ASP A 44 15.43 -0.83 -13.00
N SER A 45 16.45 -0.07 -12.59
CA SER A 45 17.20 -0.33 -11.36
C SER A 45 16.30 -0.36 -10.11
N LYS A 46 16.62 -1.21 -9.12
CA LYS A 46 15.98 -1.23 -7.78
C LYS A 46 16.03 0.12 -7.04
N ARG A 47 16.92 1.04 -7.45
CA ARG A 47 16.99 2.41 -6.91
C ARG A 47 15.83 3.29 -7.40
N VAL A 48 15.20 2.92 -8.51
CA VAL A 48 13.97 3.52 -9.04
C VAL A 48 12.77 2.77 -8.45
N PHE A 49 11.85 3.50 -7.84
CA PHE A 49 10.66 2.89 -7.24
C PHE A 49 9.51 3.87 -7.08
N VAL A 50 8.32 3.30 -6.95
CA VAL A 50 7.10 3.99 -6.55
C VAL A 50 6.72 3.50 -5.16
N ARG A 51 6.41 4.40 -4.23
CA ARG A 51 5.79 4.04 -2.96
C ARG A 51 4.41 4.66 -2.89
N VAL A 52 3.40 3.81 -2.88
CA VAL A 52 2.01 4.20 -2.78
C VAL A 52 1.61 4.19 -1.30
N ARG A 53 0.97 5.27 -0.86
CA ARG A 53 0.37 5.44 0.46
C ARG A 53 -1.07 5.88 0.29
N THR A 54 -1.84 5.88 1.37
CA THR A 54 -3.27 6.20 1.35
C THR A 54 -3.60 7.47 0.56
N HIS A 55 -2.93 8.60 0.80
CA HIS A 55 -3.27 9.88 0.13
C HIS A 55 -2.15 10.43 -0.77
N GLN A 56 -1.12 9.64 -1.04
CA GLN A 56 0.06 10.12 -1.77
C GLN A 56 0.77 8.99 -2.50
N ILE A 57 1.35 9.33 -3.66
CA ILE A 57 2.22 8.45 -4.42
C ILE A 57 3.59 9.12 -4.51
N ILE A 58 4.60 8.38 -4.12
CA ILE A 58 5.97 8.83 -4.02
C ILE A 58 6.76 8.17 -5.13
N TYR A 59 7.39 8.96 -5.98
CA TYR A 59 8.30 8.47 -7.01
C TYR A 59 9.73 8.83 -6.65
N LYS A 60 10.63 7.83 -6.67
CA LYS A 60 12.07 8.04 -6.49
C LYS A 60 12.80 7.53 -7.72
N HIS A 61 13.67 8.37 -8.28
CA HIS A 61 14.54 8.04 -9.40
C HIS A 61 16.00 8.19 -8.96
N GLY A 62 16.65 7.06 -8.66
CA GLY A 62 18.02 7.03 -8.17
C GLY A 62 18.18 7.60 -6.75
N SER A 63 19.35 8.16 -6.45
CA SER A 63 19.64 8.82 -5.16
C SER A 63 19.19 10.29 -5.12
N VAL A 64 18.98 10.92 -6.27
CA VAL A 64 18.92 12.38 -6.39
C VAL A 64 17.49 12.92 -6.56
N LYS A 65 16.66 12.30 -7.42
CA LYS A 65 15.36 12.85 -7.77
C LYS A 65 14.24 12.14 -7.01
N TYR A 66 13.44 12.94 -6.31
CA TYR A 66 12.35 12.46 -5.46
C TYR A 66 11.12 13.37 -5.58
N ILE A 67 9.98 12.78 -5.93
CA ILE A 67 8.73 13.48 -6.17
C ILE A 67 7.62 12.89 -5.29
N LYS A 68 6.98 13.74 -4.46
CA LYS A 68 5.76 13.37 -3.74
C LYS A 68 4.56 13.96 -4.47
N TYR A 69 3.71 13.11 -5.00
CA TYR A 69 2.40 13.51 -5.49
C TYR A 69 1.33 13.28 -4.44
N LYS A 70 0.47 14.26 -4.24
CA LYS A 70 -0.76 14.11 -3.46
C LYS A 70 -1.85 13.56 -4.38
N CYS A 71 -2.63 12.60 -3.91
CA CYS A 71 -3.83 12.22 -4.64
C CYS A 71 -4.89 13.33 -4.55
N VAL A 72 -5.38 13.76 -5.70
CA VAL A 72 -6.43 14.76 -5.85
C VAL A 72 -7.78 14.07 -5.99
N GLU A 73 -7.85 13.06 -6.85
CA GLU A 73 -9.07 12.33 -7.19
C GLU A 73 -8.72 10.89 -7.57
N ASN A 74 -9.64 9.96 -7.31
CA ASN A 74 -9.56 8.59 -7.78
C ASN A 74 -10.91 8.12 -8.33
N ARG A 75 -10.87 7.31 -9.38
CA ARG A 75 -12.02 6.64 -9.98
C ARG A 75 -11.61 5.20 -10.30
N GLY A 76 -12.09 4.24 -9.50
CA GLY A 76 -11.66 2.86 -9.59
C GLY A 76 -10.15 2.71 -9.40
N ASN A 77 -9.46 2.28 -10.45
CA ASN A 77 -8.01 2.08 -10.50
C ASN A 77 -7.23 3.27 -11.10
N ILE A 78 -7.91 4.37 -11.43
CA ILE A 78 -7.34 5.60 -12.00
C ILE A 78 -7.15 6.64 -10.90
N TYR A 79 -5.99 7.29 -10.90
CA TYR A 79 -5.58 8.27 -9.90
C TYR A 79 -5.05 9.54 -10.54
N LEU A 80 -5.66 10.66 -10.17
CA LEU A 80 -5.18 11.99 -10.49
C LEU A 80 -4.28 12.51 -9.36
N LEU A 81 -3.06 12.82 -9.72
CA LEU A 81 -1.96 13.10 -8.81
C LEU A 81 -1.41 14.50 -9.06
N LYS A 82 -1.13 15.24 -7.98
CA LYS A 82 -0.62 16.61 -8.07
C LYS A 82 0.55 16.84 -7.11
N LYS A 83 1.62 17.44 -7.62
CA LYS A 83 2.67 18.07 -6.83
C LYS A 83 2.59 19.57 -7.04
N ARG A 84 2.32 20.31 -5.95
CA ARG A 84 2.33 21.77 -5.99
C ARG A 84 3.74 22.31 -6.13
N LYS A 85 3.89 23.46 -6.81
CA LYS A 85 5.18 24.15 -7.01
C LYS A 85 6.25 23.18 -7.49
N TYR A 86 5.93 22.44 -8.55
CA TYR A 86 6.88 21.49 -9.12
C TYR A 86 7.98 22.23 -9.90
N LYS A 87 7.60 23.29 -10.63
CA LYS A 87 8.48 24.32 -11.18
C LYS A 87 7.97 25.70 -10.75
N GLU A 88 8.73 26.75 -11.05
CA GLU A 88 8.32 28.13 -10.75
C GLU A 88 6.93 28.42 -11.33
N ASN A 89 6.00 28.79 -10.44
CA ASN A 89 4.59 29.07 -10.74
C ASN A 89 3.82 27.96 -11.49
N LEU A 90 4.32 26.72 -11.49
CA LEU A 90 3.69 25.59 -12.17
C LEU A 90 3.56 24.39 -11.25
N ASP A 91 2.37 23.79 -11.26
CA ASP A 91 2.09 22.55 -10.58
C ASP A 91 2.37 21.37 -11.52
N GLY A 92 2.89 20.27 -10.96
CA GLY A 92 3.10 19.03 -11.69
C GLY A 92 1.91 18.10 -11.52
N VAL A 93 1.27 17.74 -12.61
CA VAL A 93 0.06 16.91 -12.65
C VAL A 93 0.36 15.60 -13.37
N LEU A 94 -0.19 14.50 -12.86
CA LEU A 94 0.00 13.17 -13.44
C LEU A 94 -1.32 12.41 -13.30
N CYS A 95 -1.77 11.75 -14.38
CA CYS A 95 -2.86 10.80 -14.32
C CYS A 95 -2.33 9.40 -14.62
N ILE A 96 -2.59 8.45 -13.72
CA ILE A 96 -2.15 7.07 -13.87
C ILE A 96 -3.26 6.07 -13.56
N GLY A 97 -3.30 4.97 -14.31
CA GLY A 97 -4.11 3.78 -14.02
C GLY A 97 -3.23 2.63 -13.53
N PHE A 98 -3.77 1.78 -12.67
CA PHE A 98 -3.14 0.51 -12.29
C PHE A 98 -3.98 -0.65 -12.80
N SER A 99 -3.45 -1.48 -13.70
CA SER A 99 -4.13 -2.70 -14.13
C SER A 99 -3.43 -3.93 -13.57
N PHE A 100 -4.19 -4.85 -12.96
CA PHE A 100 -3.65 -6.11 -12.44
C PHE A 100 -3.28 -7.04 -13.59
N VAL A 101 -2.16 -7.76 -13.47
CA VAL A 101 -1.67 -8.67 -14.51
C VAL A 101 -1.47 -10.05 -13.90
N ALA A 102 -2.35 -10.99 -14.22
CA ALA A 102 -2.29 -12.35 -13.70
C ALA A 102 -1.18 -13.20 -14.36
N ASP A 103 -1.00 -13.05 -15.66
CA ASP A 103 -0.20 -13.97 -16.48
C ASP A 103 1.27 -13.56 -16.66
N HIS A 104 1.71 -12.47 -16.01
CA HIS A 104 3.09 -12.01 -16.15
C HIS A 104 3.99 -12.66 -15.08
N PRO A 105 5.11 -13.30 -15.45
CA PRO A 105 5.90 -14.16 -14.55
C PRO A 105 6.55 -13.41 -13.37
N LYS A 106 6.64 -12.09 -13.45
CA LYS A 106 7.34 -11.24 -12.45
C LYS A 106 6.58 -9.98 -12.02
N ALA A 107 5.49 -9.61 -12.70
CA ALA A 107 4.80 -8.34 -12.46
C ALA A 107 3.51 -8.62 -11.68
N GLU A 108 3.07 -7.66 -10.87
CA GLU A 108 1.74 -7.74 -10.25
C GLU A 108 0.76 -6.78 -10.93
N TYR A 109 1.26 -5.61 -11.37
CA TYR A 109 0.48 -4.58 -12.01
C TYR A 109 1.26 -3.99 -13.18
N VAL A 110 0.53 -3.45 -14.15
CA VAL A 110 1.03 -2.46 -15.10
C VAL A 110 0.53 -1.08 -14.66
N ILE A 111 1.42 -0.09 -14.64
CA ILE A 111 1.03 1.31 -14.51
C ILE A 111 0.84 1.84 -15.93
N LEU A 112 -0.33 2.44 -16.19
CA LEU A 112 -0.64 3.14 -17.43
C LEU A 112 -0.61 4.65 -17.16
N ARG A 113 0.04 5.40 -18.03
CA ARG A 113 -0.03 6.87 -18.05
C ARG A 113 -1.22 7.28 -18.89
N LEU A 114 -2.15 8.00 -18.27
CA LEU A 114 -3.41 8.43 -18.88
C LEU A 114 -3.43 9.95 -19.07
N ILE A 115 -2.30 10.54 -19.42
CA ILE A 115 -2.15 11.97 -19.68
C ILE A 115 -0.97 12.12 -20.64
N GLY A 116 -1.00 13.17 -21.47
CA GLY A 116 0.04 13.44 -22.47
C GLY A 116 1.46 13.57 -21.90
N GLN A 117 2.41 13.83 -22.80
CA GLN A 117 3.84 13.84 -22.52
C GLN A 117 4.19 14.76 -21.33
N GLY A 118 4.95 14.23 -20.38
CA GLY A 118 5.43 14.97 -19.21
C GLY A 118 6.69 15.78 -19.49
N ASP A 119 7.22 16.44 -18.46
CA ASP A 119 8.46 17.21 -18.52
C ASP A 119 9.75 16.37 -18.64
N GLY A 120 9.63 15.10 -19.00
CA GLY A 120 10.71 14.12 -19.12
C GLY A 120 10.22 12.81 -19.75
N SER A 121 11.14 11.88 -20.00
CA SER A 121 10.87 10.61 -20.71
C SER A 121 10.29 9.49 -19.84
N HIS A 122 10.41 9.60 -18.51
CA HIS A 122 9.97 8.54 -17.60
C HIS A 122 8.44 8.59 -17.37
N LEU A 123 7.80 7.43 -17.22
CA LEU A 123 6.35 7.24 -17.04
C LEU A 123 5.70 8.18 -16.01
N LEU A 124 6.38 8.42 -14.89
CA LEU A 124 5.91 9.26 -13.77
C LEU A 124 6.37 10.73 -13.82
N SER A 125 6.89 11.20 -14.95
CA SER A 125 7.24 12.62 -15.15
C SER A 125 5.95 13.44 -15.29
N PRO A 126 5.73 14.50 -14.52
CA PRO A 126 4.45 15.20 -14.54
C PRO A 126 4.29 16.09 -15.78
N VAL A 127 3.05 16.35 -16.16
CA VAL A 127 2.68 17.46 -17.06
C VAL A 127 2.60 18.74 -16.24
N LEU A 128 3.10 19.85 -16.78
CA LEU A 128 3.07 21.14 -16.10
C LEU A 128 1.73 21.83 -16.35
N MET A 129 1.08 22.31 -15.28
CA MET A 129 -0.19 23.02 -15.35
C MET A 129 -0.19 24.24 -14.44
N SER A 130 -1.02 25.23 -14.78
CA SER A 130 -1.23 26.40 -13.93
C SER A 130 -1.83 25.97 -12.57
N PRO A 131 -1.43 26.60 -11.45
CA PRO A 131 -1.98 26.29 -10.13
C PRO A 131 -3.50 26.47 -10.01
N GLU A 132 -4.06 27.38 -10.81
CA GLU A 132 -5.48 27.75 -10.87
C GLU A 132 -6.32 26.76 -11.68
N ALA A 133 -5.69 25.87 -12.46
CA ALA A 133 -6.39 24.90 -13.27
C ALA A 133 -7.33 24.03 -12.41
N LYS A 134 -8.59 23.90 -12.83
CA LYS A 134 -9.54 22.97 -12.26
C LYS A 134 -9.19 21.58 -12.77
N LEU A 135 -8.71 20.71 -11.88
CA LEU A 135 -8.28 19.37 -12.23
C LEU A 135 -9.35 18.36 -11.79
N SER A 136 -9.81 17.54 -12.74
CA SER A 136 -10.59 16.34 -12.49
C SER A 136 -10.12 15.20 -13.40
N ILE A 137 -10.46 13.96 -13.07
CA ILE A 137 -10.13 12.82 -13.93
C ILE A 137 -10.73 13.02 -15.34
N ASP A 138 -11.99 13.45 -15.42
CA ASP A 138 -12.69 13.58 -16.70
C ASP A 138 -12.11 14.68 -17.62
N ASN A 139 -11.44 15.69 -17.07
CA ASN A 139 -10.89 16.80 -17.86
C ASN A 139 -9.36 16.76 -18.04
N THR A 140 -8.67 15.93 -17.26
CA THR A 140 -7.20 15.87 -17.23
C THR A 140 -6.68 14.54 -17.74
N CYS A 141 -7.43 13.46 -17.54
CA CYS A 141 -7.03 12.14 -17.96
C CYS A 141 -7.59 11.82 -19.34
N ASP A 142 -6.77 11.20 -20.18
CA ASP A 142 -7.21 10.59 -21.41
C ASP A 142 -7.68 9.17 -21.13
N LEU A 143 -9.00 9.03 -21.05
CA LEU A 143 -9.67 7.75 -20.80
C LEU A 143 -9.95 6.97 -22.10
N GLN A 144 -9.81 7.61 -23.26
CA GLN A 144 -10.06 7.01 -24.57
C GLN A 144 -8.78 6.43 -25.19
N GLY A 145 -7.61 6.83 -24.68
CA GLY A 145 -6.32 6.27 -25.07
C GLY A 145 -5.68 6.94 -26.27
N GLU A 146 -6.17 8.11 -26.69
CA GLU A 146 -5.66 8.88 -27.83
C GLU A 146 -4.15 9.19 -27.71
N PHE A 147 -3.66 9.47 -26.50
CA PHE A 147 -2.23 9.70 -26.23
C PHE A 147 -1.41 8.41 -26.21
N MET A 148 -2.01 7.24 -25.99
CA MET A 148 -1.30 5.96 -26.05
C MET A 148 -1.01 5.53 -27.50
N GLU A 149 -1.89 5.89 -28.43
CA GLU A 149 -1.75 5.54 -29.86
C GLU A 149 -0.77 6.47 -30.61
N THR A 150 -0.63 7.71 -30.15
CA THR A 150 0.21 8.73 -30.80
C THR A 150 1.65 8.80 -30.28
N SER A 151 1.96 8.11 -29.17
CA SER A 151 3.23 8.23 -28.46
C SER A 151 4.32 7.26 -28.95
N VAL A 152 5.03 7.59 -30.02
CA VAL A 152 6.19 6.79 -30.49
C VAL A 152 7.46 7.06 -29.65
N SER A 153 7.51 8.17 -28.91
CA SER A 153 8.74 8.69 -28.29
C SER A 153 8.79 8.69 -26.75
N HIS A 154 7.75 8.22 -26.05
CA HIS A 154 7.71 8.25 -24.57
C HIS A 154 7.02 7.04 -23.95
N ILE A 155 7.44 6.70 -22.72
CA ILE A 155 6.95 5.52 -22.00
C ILE A 155 5.53 5.81 -21.47
N THR A 156 4.54 5.10 -22.00
CA THR A 156 3.12 5.21 -21.59
C THR A 156 2.67 4.07 -20.67
N SER A 157 3.43 2.99 -20.58
CA SER A 157 3.17 1.90 -19.64
C SER A 157 4.45 1.35 -19.03
N ALA A 158 4.37 0.79 -17.82
CA ALA A 158 5.46 0.00 -17.27
C ALA A 158 4.95 -1.08 -16.33
N PHE A 159 5.52 -2.28 -16.44
CA PHE A 159 5.27 -3.35 -15.48
C PHE A 159 5.96 -3.07 -14.16
N ILE A 160 5.21 -3.20 -13.07
CA ILE A 160 5.70 -3.06 -11.73
C ILE A 160 5.52 -4.35 -10.95
N ARG A 161 6.47 -4.61 -10.07
CA ARG A 161 6.38 -5.64 -9.04
C ARG A 161 6.52 -5.01 -7.69
N ARG A 162 5.88 -5.59 -6.69
CA ARG A 162 6.13 -5.16 -5.31
C ARG A 162 7.60 -5.41 -5.00
N ALA A 163 8.17 -4.57 -4.13
CA ALA A 163 9.50 -4.83 -3.63
C ALA A 163 9.54 -6.24 -3.03
N LEU A 164 10.48 -7.07 -3.51
CA LEU A 164 10.68 -8.45 -3.04
C LEU A 164 10.72 -8.48 -1.51
N PRO A 165 10.11 -9.52 -0.92
CA PRO A 165 9.57 -9.48 0.42
C PRO A 165 10.66 -9.35 1.47
N GLY A 166 10.46 -8.35 2.30
CA GLY A 166 10.67 -8.50 3.72
C GLY A 166 9.69 -7.54 4.33
N CYS A 167 8.48 -8.02 4.65
CA CYS A 167 7.71 -7.25 5.60
C CYS A 167 8.47 -7.22 6.93
N LYS A 168 8.20 -6.18 7.72
CA LYS A 168 8.75 -6.06 9.06
C LYS A 168 7.61 -6.12 10.06
N PHE A 169 7.80 -6.95 11.07
CA PHE A 169 6.95 -6.94 12.25
C PHE A 169 7.16 -5.60 12.98
N SER A 170 6.09 -5.01 13.50
CA SER A 170 6.21 -3.80 14.34
C SER A 170 6.97 -4.15 15.62
N GLN A 171 7.68 -3.18 16.20
CA GLN A 171 8.44 -3.41 17.45
C GLN A 171 7.56 -3.93 18.59
N GLN A 172 6.29 -3.52 18.62
CA GLN A 172 5.32 -3.92 19.64
C GLN A 172 5.04 -5.43 19.68
N ILE A 173 5.11 -6.12 18.53
CA ILE A 173 4.84 -7.57 18.46
C ILE A 173 6.14 -8.39 18.46
N GLN A 174 7.31 -7.74 18.38
CA GLN A 174 8.59 -8.44 18.43
C GLN A 174 8.87 -8.90 19.86
N GLY A 175 9.33 -10.14 20.01
CA GLY A 175 9.56 -10.75 21.31
C GLY A 175 9.30 -12.24 21.30
N ARG A 176 9.42 -12.84 22.49
CA ARG A 176 8.99 -14.21 22.75
C ARG A 176 7.62 -14.16 23.39
N TRP A 177 6.70 -14.93 22.83
CA TRP A 177 5.33 -15.01 23.30
C TRP A 177 4.99 -16.46 23.58
N ASN A 178 4.44 -16.71 24.76
CA ASN A 178 3.65 -17.91 24.98
C ASN A 178 2.37 -17.80 24.15
N PHE A 179 1.83 -18.95 23.76
CA PHE A 179 0.80 -19.03 22.73
C PHE A 179 -0.26 -20.05 23.13
N THR A 180 -1.55 -19.71 23.03
CA THR A 180 -2.64 -20.62 23.44
C THR A 180 -2.92 -21.75 22.43
N TYR A 181 -2.19 -21.79 21.31
CA TYR A 181 -2.28 -22.87 20.34
C TYR A 181 -1.69 -24.18 20.90
N GLN A 182 -2.52 -25.22 21.00
CA GLN A 182 -2.20 -26.44 21.75
C GLN A 182 -0.97 -27.20 21.23
N HIS A 183 -0.63 -27.05 19.94
CA HIS A 183 0.52 -27.74 19.34
C HIS A 183 1.82 -26.94 19.40
N ALA A 184 1.78 -25.70 19.88
CA ALA A 184 2.95 -24.84 20.03
C ALA A 184 3.19 -24.46 21.49
N LYS A 185 4.47 -24.50 21.86
CA LYS A 185 4.95 -24.01 23.15
C LYS A 185 5.07 -22.49 23.16
N MET A 186 5.60 -21.92 22.07
CA MET A 186 6.00 -20.51 22.01
C MET A 186 6.08 -20.04 20.57
N LEU A 187 5.84 -18.74 20.36
CA LEU A 187 6.08 -18.01 19.13
C LEU A 187 7.13 -16.92 19.38
N GLU A 188 8.27 -17.00 18.71
CA GLU A 188 9.33 -15.98 18.78
C GLU A 188 9.29 -15.12 17.51
N ILE A 189 9.07 -13.81 17.64
CA ILE A 189 8.93 -12.88 16.52
C ILE A 189 10.10 -11.91 16.50
N TRP A 190 10.88 -11.97 15.43
CA TRP A 190 11.99 -11.06 15.13
C TRP A 190 11.57 -9.97 14.14
N GLN A 191 12.48 -9.12 13.68
CA GLN A 191 12.14 -8.05 12.73
C GLN A 191 11.55 -8.57 11.41
N ARG A 192 12.02 -9.72 10.91
CA ARG A 192 11.62 -10.26 9.59
C ARG A 192 11.23 -11.74 9.61
N ASN A 193 11.46 -12.43 10.72
CA ASN A 193 11.21 -13.86 10.84
C ASN A 193 10.35 -14.09 12.07
N ALA A 194 9.61 -15.19 12.07
CA ALA A 194 8.94 -15.70 13.24
C ALA A 194 9.24 -17.20 13.37
N THR A 195 9.46 -17.70 14.56
CA THR A 195 9.75 -19.10 14.82
C THR A 195 8.66 -19.65 15.72
N LEU A 196 7.95 -20.68 15.26
CA LEU A 196 7.01 -21.44 16.07
C LEU A 196 7.74 -22.63 16.68
N HIS A 197 7.81 -22.66 18.00
CA HIS A 197 8.38 -23.76 18.78
C HIS A 197 7.26 -24.74 19.10
N LEU A 198 7.29 -25.94 18.51
CA LEU A 198 6.27 -26.96 18.71
C LEU A 198 6.45 -27.69 20.04
N MET A 199 5.35 -28.24 20.56
CA MET A 199 5.39 -29.10 21.76
C MET A 199 6.24 -30.37 21.56
N SER A 200 6.47 -30.79 20.31
CA SER A 200 7.36 -31.90 19.95
C SER A 200 8.85 -31.57 20.07
N GLY A 201 9.22 -30.31 20.32
CA GLY A 201 10.60 -29.81 20.31
C GLY A 201 11.12 -29.41 18.93
N GLN A 202 10.33 -29.60 17.87
CA GLN A 202 10.65 -29.10 16.53
C GLN A 202 10.38 -27.59 16.42
N ASN A 203 11.15 -26.91 15.56
CA ASN A 203 11.00 -25.49 15.29
C ASN A 203 10.62 -25.27 13.84
N ILE A 204 9.66 -24.39 13.60
CA ILE A 204 9.27 -23.96 12.26
C ILE A 204 9.60 -22.49 12.12
N THR A 205 10.54 -22.18 11.23
CA THR A 205 10.96 -20.80 10.96
C THR A 205 10.24 -20.27 9.74
N PHE A 206 9.49 -19.19 9.96
CA PHE A 206 8.79 -18.44 8.94
C PHE A 206 9.53 -17.15 8.63
N SER A 207 9.55 -16.80 7.35
CA SER A 207 9.89 -15.47 6.89
C SER A 207 8.64 -14.62 6.71
N CYS A 208 8.71 -13.33 7.03
CA CYS A 208 7.66 -12.35 6.76
C CYS A 208 7.64 -12.08 5.26
N ASP A 209 6.76 -12.77 4.54
CA ASP A 209 6.62 -12.66 3.10
C ASP A 209 5.89 -11.35 2.76
N LYS A 210 4.64 -11.16 3.20
CA LYS A 210 3.88 -9.95 2.88
C LYS A 210 3.10 -9.41 4.08
N ARG A 211 2.71 -8.13 4.00
CA ARG A 211 1.89 -7.45 5.00
C ARG A 211 0.90 -6.51 4.33
N ASP A 212 -0.34 -6.51 4.81
CA ASP A 212 -1.34 -5.48 4.52
C ASP A 212 -1.98 -5.03 5.84
N GLY A 213 -1.72 -3.79 6.26
CA GLY A 213 -2.21 -3.28 7.55
C GLY A 213 -1.66 -4.08 8.74
N HIS A 214 -2.53 -4.81 9.44
CA HIS A 214 -2.21 -5.69 10.57
C HIS A 214 -2.17 -7.18 10.19
N VAL A 215 -2.47 -7.51 8.92
CA VAL A 215 -2.43 -8.87 8.39
C VAL A 215 -1.04 -9.16 7.83
N PHE A 216 -0.44 -10.27 8.25
CA PHE A 216 0.87 -10.75 7.86
C PHE A 216 0.74 -12.10 7.15
N VAL A 217 1.57 -12.30 6.13
CA VAL A 217 1.78 -13.58 5.46
C VAL A 217 3.15 -14.09 5.87
N PHE A 218 3.14 -15.18 6.61
CA PHE A 218 4.29 -15.98 6.98
C PHE A 218 4.53 -17.02 5.89
N ARG A 219 5.80 -17.27 5.56
CA ARG A 219 6.20 -18.33 4.63
C ARG A 219 7.35 -19.13 5.19
N ALA A 220 7.13 -20.43 5.43
CA ALA A 220 8.14 -21.41 5.73
C ALA A 220 8.52 -22.12 4.44
N LYS A 221 9.77 -21.93 3.99
CA LYS A 221 10.26 -22.50 2.74
C LYS A 221 10.58 -23.98 2.90
N GLU A 222 10.30 -24.75 1.86
CA GLU A 222 10.61 -26.18 1.79
C GLU A 222 10.07 -26.97 3.00
N PHE A 223 8.96 -26.51 3.57
CA PHE A 223 8.38 -27.07 4.79
C PHE A 223 7.70 -28.42 4.53
N VAL A 224 7.01 -28.54 3.39
CA VAL A 224 6.28 -29.75 3.01
C VAL A 224 7.18 -30.65 2.16
N SER A 225 7.85 -30.06 1.16
CA SER A 225 8.78 -30.75 0.29
C SER A 225 9.73 -29.73 -0.37
N LYS A 226 10.70 -30.19 -1.17
CA LYS A 226 11.59 -29.31 -1.95
C LYS A 226 10.86 -28.37 -2.94
N TYR A 227 9.59 -28.64 -3.24
CA TYR A 227 8.80 -27.88 -4.21
C TYR A 227 7.59 -27.19 -3.59
N GLU A 228 7.38 -27.37 -2.28
CA GLU A 228 6.22 -26.87 -1.57
C GLU A 228 6.62 -26.19 -0.26
N ASP A 229 6.20 -24.93 -0.15
CA ASP A 229 6.30 -24.11 1.03
C ASP A 229 5.00 -24.19 1.83
N ALA A 230 5.04 -23.75 3.08
CA ALA A 230 3.84 -23.52 3.89
C ALA A 230 3.66 -22.04 4.19
N ILE A 231 2.41 -21.56 4.11
CA ILE A 231 2.05 -20.20 4.49
C ILE A 231 1.04 -20.15 5.63
N MET A 232 1.14 -19.10 6.44
CA MET A 232 0.15 -18.71 7.43
C MET A 232 -0.23 -17.26 7.17
N CYS A 233 -1.53 -16.97 7.13
CA CYS A 233 -2.03 -15.61 7.10
C CYS A 233 -2.58 -15.29 8.48
N ALA A 234 -2.00 -14.31 9.18
CA ALA A 234 -2.48 -13.97 10.52
C ALA A 234 -2.44 -12.47 10.80
N GLU A 235 -3.41 -12.01 11.58
CA GLU A 235 -3.54 -10.65 12.07
C GLU A 235 -3.28 -10.60 13.57
N PHE A 236 -2.48 -9.62 14.00
CA PHE A 236 -2.17 -9.38 15.41
C PHE A 236 -2.94 -8.16 15.89
N THR A 237 -3.95 -8.38 16.72
CA THR A 237 -4.79 -7.32 17.29
C THR A 237 -4.39 -7.10 18.75
N PRO A 238 -3.94 -5.89 19.14
CA PRO A 238 -3.60 -5.60 20.53
C PRO A 238 -4.84 -5.63 21.42
N LEU A 239 -4.71 -6.25 22.59
CA LEU A 239 -5.75 -6.28 23.63
C LEU A 239 -5.35 -5.31 24.75
N THR A 240 -5.72 -4.03 24.62
CA THR A 240 -5.27 -2.99 25.56
C THR A 240 -5.91 -3.08 26.94
N ASP A 241 -7.07 -3.72 27.03
CA ASP A 241 -7.89 -3.77 28.24
C ASP A 241 -7.87 -5.15 28.92
N ASP A 242 -7.09 -6.10 28.38
CA ASP A 242 -6.95 -7.45 28.92
C ASP A 242 -5.70 -7.53 29.82
N LEU A 243 -5.88 -8.07 31.03
CA LEU A 243 -4.83 -8.18 32.04
C LEU A 243 -3.90 -9.39 31.84
N PHE A 244 -4.31 -10.36 31.03
CA PHE A 244 -3.61 -11.64 30.85
C PHE A 244 -3.03 -11.79 29.45
N TYR A 245 -3.68 -11.23 28.43
CA TYR A 245 -3.29 -11.38 27.03
C TYR A 245 -2.87 -10.06 26.40
N THR A 246 -1.78 -10.07 25.62
CA THR A 246 -1.26 -8.87 24.96
C THR A 246 -1.80 -8.71 23.54
N PHE A 247 -1.89 -9.82 22.80
CA PHE A 247 -2.42 -9.82 21.44
C PHE A 247 -3.37 -10.99 21.21
N GLN A 248 -4.42 -10.74 20.43
CA GLN A 248 -5.18 -11.78 19.76
C GLN A 248 -4.59 -12.00 18.36
N LEU A 249 -4.25 -13.24 18.06
CA LEU A 249 -3.86 -13.69 16.73
C LEU A 249 -5.11 -14.24 16.02
N SER A 250 -5.51 -13.59 14.93
CA SER A 250 -6.61 -14.05 14.08
C SER A 250 -6.05 -14.63 12.78
N ARG A 251 -6.24 -15.93 12.55
CA ARG A 251 -5.87 -16.58 11.30
C ARG A 251 -6.85 -16.22 10.19
N HIS A 252 -6.33 -16.05 8.97
CA HIS A 252 -7.05 -15.60 7.77
C HIS A 252 -6.95 -16.59 6.59
N ASN A 253 -6.53 -17.83 6.80
CA ASN A 253 -6.45 -18.88 5.77
C ASN A 253 -6.87 -20.24 6.35
N SER A 254 -7.59 -21.07 5.59
CA SER A 254 -7.80 -22.49 5.95
C SER A 254 -6.63 -23.33 5.46
N GLY A 255 -5.81 -23.81 6.39
CA GLY A 255 -4.68 -24.67 6.10
C GLY A 255 -5.05 -26.15 5.97
N ASN A 256 -4.11 -26.94 5.47
CA ASN A 256 -4.17 -28.41 5.41
C ASN A 256 -3.08 -29.08 6.27
N LEU A 257 -2.29 -28.28 6.99
CA LEU A 257 -1.16 -28.70 7.81
C LEU A 257 -1.30 -28.06 9.20
N LEU A 258 -0.75 -28.73 10.23
CA LEU A 258 -0.77 -28.29 11.63
C LEU A 258 -2.19 -27.86 12.08
N ASP A 259 -3.13 -28.80 12.09
CA ASP A 259 -4.53 -28.55 12.49
C ASP A 259 -5.18 -27.35 11.76
N GLY A 260 -4.84 -27.20 10.48
CA GLY A 260 -5.37 -26.13 9.64
C GLY A 260 -4.72 -24.76 9.81
N GLN A 261 -3.64 -24.64 10.59
CA GLN A 261 -2.90 -23.38 10.72
C GLN A 261 -2.12 -23.00 9.45
N LEU A 262 -1.56 -24.00 8.76
CA LEU A 262 -0.68 -23.78 7.62
C LEU A 262 -1.28 -24.31 6.31
N LYS A 263 -1.18 -23.51 5.25
CA LYS A 263 -1.62 -23.86 3.89
C LYS A 263 -0.41 -24.16 3.01
N SER A 264 -0.39 -25.32 2.36
CA SER A 264 0.65 -25.65 1.38
C SER A 264 0.52 -24.79 0.12
N VAL A 265 1.64 -24.30 -0.40
CA VAL A 265 1.74 -23.57 -1.68
C VAL A 265 2.99 -23.96 -2.43
N SER A 266 2.94 -23.98 -3.76
CA SER A 266 4.15 -24.22 -4.57
C SER A 266 5.23 -23.18 -4.27
N SER A 267 6.49 -23.60 -4.12
CA SER A 267 7.61 -22.73 -3.75
C SER A 267 7.87 -21.60 -4.76
N SER A 268 7.51 -21.80 -6.03
CA SER A 268 7.61 -20.77 -7.07
C SER A 268 6.42 -19.80 -7.09
N LYS A 269 5.31 -20.14 -6.44
CA LYS A 269 4.09 -19.33 -6.46
C LYS A 269 4.29 -18.03 -5.66
N PRO A 270 4.04 -16.85 -6.25
CA PRO A 270 3.93 -15.63 -5.49
C PRO A 270 2.66 -15.67 -4.63
N VAL A 271 2.80 -15.35 -3.34
CA VAL A 271 1.69 -15.37 -2.38
C VAL A 271 1.18 -13.94 -2.20
N TYR A 272 -0.12 -13.74 -2.09
CA TYR A 272 -0.75 -12.42 -1.94
C TYR A 272 -1.80 -12.45 -0.83
N VAL A 273 -1.78 -11.45 0.05
CA VAL A 273 -2.73 -11.34 1.17
C VAL A 273 -4.19 -11.42 0.69
N HIS A 274 -4.53 -10.82 -0.45
CA HIS A 274 -5.91 -10.73 -0.93
C HIS A 274 -6.34 -11.87 -1.86
N ILE A 275 -5.44 -12.80 -2.19
CA ILE A 275 -5.72 -13.95 -3.07
C ILE A 275 -5.56 -15.25 -2.28
N ASP A 276 -4.48 -15.36 -1.50
CA ASP A 276 -4.11 -16.59 -0.82
C ASP A 276 -4.58 -16.63 0.64
N CYS A 277 -4.88 -15.47 1.25
CA CYS A 277 -5.59 -15.42 2.52
C CYS A 277 -7.09 -15.31 2.24
N ASP A 278 -7.83 -16.29 2.77
CA ASP A 278 -9.25 -16.49 2.55
C ASP A 278 -10.11 -15.44 3.30
N TRP A 279 -9.50 -14.54 4.10
CA TRP A 279 -10.16 -13.58 5.00
C TRP A 279 -11.22 -14.23 5.90
N ILE A 280 -11.07 -15.54 6.12
CA ILE A 280 -11.86 -16.28 7.08
C ILE A 280 -11.37 -15.80 8.43
N GLY A 281 -12.07 -14.87 9.07
CA GLY A 281 -11.93 -14.65 10.50
C GLY A 281 -12.41 -15.90 11.21
N SER A 282 -11.53 -16.90 11.36
CA SER A 282 -11.92 -18.21 11.88
C SER A 282 -12.50 -18.07 13.29
N PRO A 283 -13.76 -18.46 13.54
CA PRO A 283 -14.30 -18.59 14.89
C PRO A 283 -14.10 -20.03 15.38
N ALA A 284 -12.86 -20.53 15.34
CA ALA A 284 -12.48 -21.78 15.98
C ALA A 284 -11.28 -21.49 16.88
N ARG A 285 -11.61 -21.08 18.11
CA ARG A 285 -10.75 -20.64 19.23
C ARG A 285 -9.78 -19.49 18.90
N PRO A 286 -10.00 -18.27 19.42
CA PRO A 286 -9.02 -17.21 19.32
C PRO A 286 -7.69 -17.65 19.96
N GLU A 287 -6.59 -17.35 19.29
CA GLU A 287 -5.26 -17.66 19.78
C GLU A 287 -4.65 -16.40 20.40
N TYR A 288 -4.13 -16.52 21.61
CA TYR A 288 -3.65 -15.37 22.38
C TYR A 288 -2.16 -15.46 22.63
N LEU A 289 -1.51 -14.30 22.58
CA LEU A 289 -0.10 -14.11 22.92
C LEU A 289 0.03 -13.44 24.27
N TYR A 290 0.88 -14.00 25.13
CA TYR A 290 1.18 -13.50 26.47
C TYR A 290 2.66 -13.71 26.80
N PRO A 291 3.26 -12.89 27.67
CA PRO A 291 4.67 -12.99 28.04
C PRO A 291 5.04 -14.31 28.73
#